data_AF-A0A852E3J4-F1
#
_entry.id   AF-A0A852E3J4-F1
#
_cell.length_a   1.000
_cell.length_b   1.000
_cell.length_c   1.000
_cell.angle_alpha   90.00
_cell.angle_beta   90.00
_cell.angle_gamma   90.00
#
_symmetry.space_group_name_H-M   'P 1'
#
loop_
_entity.id
_entity.type
_entity.pdbx_description
1 polymer ?
#
loop_
_entity_poly.entity_id
_entity_poly.type
_entity_poly.pdbx_seq_one_letter_code
_entity_poly.pdbx_strand_id
1 'polypeptide(L)'
;QGPVCTNLGLKPGQRLTVKGKIAPNAKSFVFNLGKDATLLGLHFNARFDAYGDVNTIVCNSKKVEEWGAEHRETVFPFQRGGTAEVRHA
;
A
#
# COMPACT_ATOMS: atom_id res chain seq x y z
N GLN A 1 7.50 -4.38 -11.32
CA GLN A 1 8.48 -4.86 -10.32
C GLN A 1 8.91 -3.68 -9.46
N GLY A 2 9.16 -3.92 -8.17
CA GLY A 2 9.57 -2.90 -7.19
C GLY A 2 10.33 -3.55 -6.03
N PRO A 3 10.72 -2.78 -5.00
CA PRO A 3 11.46 -3.30 -3.85
C PRO A 3 10.70 -4.41 -3.12
N VAL A 4 11.42 -5.45 -2.70
CA VAL A 4 10.90 -6.53 -1.85
C VAL A 4 11.81 -6.69 -0.65
N CYS A 5 11.22 -6.65 0.54
CA CYS A 5 11.93 -6.86 1.80
C CYS A 5 11.27 -8.02 2.54
N THR A 6 12.05 -9.05 2.89
CA THR A 6 11.59 -10.24 3.62
C THR A 6 12.30 -10.36 4.97
N ASN A 7 11.70 -11.08 5.92
CA ASN A 7 12.30 -11.37 7.22
C ASN A 7 12.65 -10.12 8.06
N LEU A 8 11.79 -9.09 8.03
CA LEU A 8 11.98 -7.83 8.75
C LEU A 8 12.00 -7.97 10.29
N GLY A 9 11.50 -9.08 10.85
CA GLY A 9 11.65 -9.40 12.27
C GLY A 9 10.89 -8.49 13.25
N LEU A 10 9.84 -7.80 12.78
CA LEU A 10 9.03 -6.88 13.60
C LEU A 10 8.47 -7.58 14.84
N LYS A 11 8.56 -6.92 15.98
CA LYS A 11 8.00 -7.33 17.27
C LYS A 11 6.67 -6.62 17.53
N PRO A 12 5.77 -7.21 18.34
CA PRO A 12 4.55 -6.53 18.76
C PRO A 12 4.83 -5.12 19.30
N GLY A 13 4.05 -4.13 18.85
CA GLY A 13 4.20 -2.72 19.22
C GLY A 13 5.22 -1.92 18.39
N GLN A 14 5.97 -2.55 17.50
CA GLN A 14 6.87 -1.84 16.58
C GLN A 14 6.12 -1.31 15.36
N ARG A 15 6.57 -0.15 14.86
CA ARG A 15 6.01 0.52 13.69
C ARG A 15 6.88 0.31 12.46
N LEU A 16 6.27 0.15 11.31
CA LEU A 16 6.93 0.18 10.01
C LEU A 16 6.67 1.53 9.34
N THR A 17 7.74 2.21 8.92
CA THR A 17 7.65 3.46 8.16
C THR A 17 8.23 3.26 6.77
N VAL A 18 7.45 3.60 5.75
CA VAL A 18 7.87 3.58 4.36
C VAL A 18 7.85 5.00 3.82
N LYS A 19 8.97 5.42 3.23
CA LYS A 19 9.12 6.74 2.60
C LYS A 19 9.44 6.57 1.13
N GLY A 20 8.90 7.43 0.29
CA GLY A 20 9.17 7.40 -1.13
C GLY A 20 8.73 8.65 -1.86
N LYS A 21 9.21 8.81 -3.09
CA LYS A 21 8.77 9.85 -4.00
C LYS A 21 7.73 9.27 -4.96
N ILE A 22 6.60 9.94 -5.10
CA ILE A 22 5.56 9.57 -6.06
C ILE A 22 5.94 10.12 -7.43
N ALA A 23 5.84 9.29 -8.46
CA ALA A 23 6.12 9.73 -9.83
C ALA A 23 5.17 10.87 -10.26
N PRO A 24 5.65 11.89 -11.01
CA PRO A 24 4.81 13.00 -11.48
C PRO A 24 3.59 12.57 -12.33
N ASN A 25 3.68 11.41 -12.98
CA ASN A 25 2.63 10.84 -13.82
C ASN A 25 2.02 9.56 -13.21
N ALA A 26 2.18 9.33 -11.90
CA ALA A 26 1.67 8.12 -11.24
C ALA A 26 0.16 7.95 -11.47
N LYS A 27 -0.24 6.77 -11.95
CA LYS A 27 -1.66 6.35 -11.98
C LYS A 27 -2.09 5.72 -10.66
N SER A 28 -1.19 4.93 -10.07
CA SER A 28 -1.34 4.37 -8.74
C SER A 28 0.01 3.96 -8.16
N PHE A 29 0.08 3.72 -6.85
CA PHE A 29 1.16 2.96 -6.24
C PHE A 29 0.61 1.94 -5.23
N VAL A 30 1.41 0.92 -4.93
CA VAL A 30 1.03 -0.17 -4.03
C VAL A 30 2.10 -0.34 -2.97
N PHE A 31 1.66 -0.58 -1.74
CA PHE A 31 2.46 -1.07 -0.64
C PHE A 31 1.81 -2.33 -0.08
N ASN A 32 2.55 -3.44 -0.06
CA ASN A 32 2.09 -4.72 0.49
C ASN A 32 2.83 -5.00 1.80
N LEU A 33 2.08 -5.33 2.84
CA LEU A 33 2.59 -5.74 4.14
C LEU A 33 1.92 -7.04 4.57
N GLY A 34 2.74 -7.99 5.00
CA GLY A 34 2.28 -9.32 5.33
C GLY A 34 3.35 -10.15 6.01
N LYS A 35 3.00 -11.38 6.34
CA LYS A 35 3.95 -12.38 6.84
C LYS A 35 4.91 -12.80 5.72
N ASP A 36 4.38 -12.94 4.51
CA ASP A 36 5.08 -13.31 3.28
C ASP A 36 4.26 -12.84 2.07
N ALA A 37 4.71 -13.15 0.85
CA ALA A 37 4.06 -12.72 -0.40
C ALA A 37 2.66 -13.31 -0.62
N THR A 38 2.31 -14.41 0.07
CA THR A 38 1.03 -15.12 -0.07
C THR A 38 0.02 -14.75 1.03
N LEU A 39 0.52 -14.21 2.14
CA LEU A 39 -0.26 -13.80 3.32
C LEU A 39 -0.08 -12.31 3.59
N LEU A 40 -0.87 -11.49 2.89
CA LEU A 40 -0.88 -10.04 3.05
C LEU A 40 -1.96 -9.63 4.06
N GLY A 41 -1.52 -9.05 5.18
CA GLY A 41 -2.43 -8.40 6.12
C GLY A 41 -2.94 -7.06 5.58
N LEU A 42 -2.14 -6.39 4.76
CA LEU A 42 -2.48 -5.13 4.12
C LEU A 42 -1.91 -5.05 2.70
N HIS A 43 -2.80 -4.92 1.75
CA HIS A 43 -2.53 -4.38 0.42
C HIS A 43 -3.05 -2.95 0.41
N PHE A 44 -2.15 -1.97 0.43
CA PHE A 44 -2.47 -0.56 0.37
C PHE A 44 -2.25 -0.07 -1.06
N ASN A 45 -3.31 0.35 -1.76
CA ASN A 45 -3.23 0.80 -3.14
C ASN A 45 -3.84 2.19 -3.30
N ALA A 46 -2.98 3.22 -3.31
CA ALA A 46 -3.38 4.57 -3.64
C ALA A 46 -3.54 4.72 -5.15
N ARG A 47 -4.77 4.92 -5.61
CA ARG A 47 -5.16 5.12 -7.01
C ARG A 47 -5.43 6.60 -7.23
N PHE A 48 -4.54 7.27 -7.97
CA PHE A 48 -4.81 8.65 -8.39
C PHE A 48 -5.84 8.68 -9.52
N ASP A 49 -5.72 7.74 -10.46
CA ASP A 49 -6.60 7.55 -11.61
C ASP A 49 -6.28 6.16 -12.19
N ALA A 50 -6.94 5.12 -11.68
CA ALA A 50 -6.70 3.73 -12.08
C ALA A 50 -7.90 2.85 -11.78
N TYR A 51 -8.20 1.89 -12.68
CA TYR A 51 -9.26 0.89 -12.50
C TYR A 51 -10.66 1.47 -12.25
N GLY A 52 -10.92 2.70 -12.74
CA GLY A 52 -12.18 3.41 -12.52
C GLY A 52 -12.24 4.23 -11.23
N ASP A 53 -11.23 4.14 -10.36
CA ASP A 53 -11.12 4.96 -9.16
C ASP A 53 -10.28 6.23 -9.43
N VAL A 54 -10.71 7.35 -8.85
CA VAL A 54 -10.00 8.63 -8.90
C VAL A 54 -9.75 9.09 -7.46
N ASN A 55 -8.48 9.40 -7.14
CA ASN A 55 -8.03 9.80 -5.80
C ASN A 55 -8.66 8.96 -4.67
N THR A 56 -8.51 7.64 -4.78
CA THR A 56 -9.07 6.67 -3.82
C THR A 56 -7.97 5.75 -3.33
N ILE A 57 -7.93 5.50 -2.03
CA ILE A 57 -7.09 4.46 -1.44
C ILE A 57 -7.93 3.19 -1.36
N VAL A 58 -7.49 2.14 -2.03
CA VAL A 58 -8.09 0.81 -1.93
C VAL A 58 -7.21 -0.04 -1.04
N CYS A 59 -7.78 -0.49 0.07
CA CYS A 59 -7.17 -1.41 1.01
C CYS A 59 -7.79 -2.79 0.86
N ASN A 60 -6.98 -3.84 0.89
CA ASN A 60 -7.46 -5.22 0.95
C ASN A 60 -6.51 -6.09 1.78
N SER A 61 -6.91 -7.33 2.04
CA SER A 61 -6.07 -8.40 2.54
C SER A 61 -6.00 -9.53 1.49
N LYS A 62 -4.97 -10.36 1.58
CA LYS A 62 -4.79 -11.51 0.67
C LYS A 62 -4.38 -12.74 1.47
N LYS A 63 -5.05 -13.86 1.24
CA LYS A 63 -4.69 -15.17 1.82
C LYS A 63 -4.69 -16.22 0.72
N VAL A 64 -3.58 -16.94 0.57
CA VAL A 64 -3.47 -18.09 -0.34
C VAL A 64 -3.97 -17.73 -1.76
N GLU A 65 -3.42 -16.66 -2.32
CA GLU A 65 -3.80 -16.13 -3.64
C GLU A 65 -5.20 -15.52 -3.78
N GLU A 66 -6.03 -15.56 -2.73
CA GLU A 66 -7.37 -14.99 -2.74
C GLU A 66 -7.41 -13.61 -2.07
N TRP A 67 -8.06 -12.67 -2.74
CA TRP A 67 -8.32 -11.34 -2.23
C TRP A 67 -9.55 -11.32 -1.32
N GLY A 68 -9.48 -10.56 -0.22
CA GLY A 68 -10.61 -10.31 0.65
C GLY A 68 -11.57 -9.23 0.12
N ALA A 69 -12.44 -8.74 0.99
CA ALA A 69 -13.30 -7.60 0.71
C ALA A 69 -12.48 -6.30 0.65
N GLU A 70 -12.67 -5.52 -0.41
CA GLU A 70 -12.03 -4.22 -0.56
C GLU A 70 -12.65 -3.17 0.37
N HIS A 71 -11.78 -2.37 0.99
CA HIS A 71 -12.15 -1.12 1.66
C HIS A 71 -11.67 0.06 0.82
N ARG A 72 -12.54 1.04 0.57
CA ARG A 72 -12.25 2.23 -0.22
C ARG A 72 -12.31 3.46 0.67
N GLU A 73 -11.21 4.22 0.71
CA GLU A 73 -11.10 5.50 1.42
C GLU A 73 -10.91 6.63 0.41
N THR A 74 -11.70 7.69 0.55
CA THR A 74 -11.72 8.86 -0.34
C THR A 74 -10.84 10.00 0.15
N VAL A 75 -10.44 9.99 1.43
CA VAL A 75 -9.44 10.91 1.96
C VAL A 75 -8.08 10.53 1.35
N PHE A 76 -7.63 11.35 0.39
CA PHE A 76 -6.47 11.06 -0.43
C PHE A 76 -5.36 12.11 -0.28
N PRO A 77 -4.45 11.95 0.71
CA PRO A 77 -3.42 12.94 1.06
C PRO A 77 -2.16 12.85 0.17
N PHE A 78 -2.23 12.19 -0.99
CA PHE A 78 -1.07 11.98 -1.86
C PHE A 78 -1.05 12.94 -3.04
N GLN A 79 0.15 13.41 -3.40
CA GLN A 79 0.36 14.30 -4.53
C GLN A 79 1.37 13.69 -5.51
N ARG A 80 1.05 13.73 -6.81
CA ARG A 80 1.98 13.31 -7.87
C ARG A 80 3.23 14.19 -7.83
N GLY A 81 4.40 13.59 -7.97
CA GLY A 81 5.69 14.30 -7.89
C GLY A 81 6.16 14.63 -6.47
N GLY A 82 5.28 14.50 -5.46
CA GLY A 82 5.59 14.76 -4.06
C GLY A 82 6.25 13.58 -3.34
N THR A 83 6.60 13.80 -2.07
CA THR A 83 7.07 12.76 -1.16
C THR A 83 5.92 12.23 -0.33
N ALA A 84 5.87 10.92 -0.11
CA ALA A 84 4.92 10.27 0.75
C ALA A 84 5.64 9.52 1.88
N GLU A 85 5.02 9.54 3.06
CA GLU A 85 5.41 8.74 4.21
C GLU A 85 4.18 8.00 4.72
N VAL A 86 4.25 6.67 4.75
CA VAL A 86 3.21 5.79 5.28
C VAL A 86 3.76 5.12 6.53
N ARG A 87 3.02 5.26 7.64
CA ARG A 87 3.35 4.64 8.93
C ARG A 87 2.27 3.62 9.27
N HIS A 88 2.67 2.37 9.46
CA HIS A 88 1.81 1.31 9.96
C HIS A 88 2.27 0.93 11.37
N ALA A 89 1.33 0.87 12.32
CA ALA A 89 1.56 0.59 13.72
C ALA A 89 0.88 -0.70 14.16
#